data_AF-A0A8C6WZW1-F1
#
_entry.id   AF-A0A8C6WZW1-F1
#
_cell.length_a   1.000
_cell.length_b   1.000
_cell.length_c   1.000
_cell.angle_alpha   90.00
_cell.angle_beta   90.00
_cell.angle_gamma   90.00
#
_symmetry.space_group_name_H-M   'P 1'
#
loop_
_entity.id
_entity.type
_entity.pdbx_description
1 polymer ?
#
loop_
_entity_poly.entity_id
_entity_poly.type
_entity_poly.pdbx_seq_one_letter_code
_entity_poly.pdbx_strand_id
1 'polypeptide(L)'
;MGRCHRDSHLLGTCARVLTPHETVRGWPQVVAAKRRRATMASENQPTTRLTFEGWRYSHYFELVETKGKNVSVRCTLCPGEKLLSAAVNSNANLAKHLKGKHANMKLVAQLPGGNDGPSPKQQKLQFHHHQVSKQELDKLVASFVVEEMLPINTVESPTFRKILSKIPITGGRRPWTDRKTFTGYLDECYLKMESELKKTFESVPYVSTTADIWSCHNRTAIACKRIKGRHTFDVIGFEMEQIHSAFSLSHRITATVTDNGSNFVKAFKMFASTEPYEEEEDEQDVVFTDMEELLGTTEGQFSLPPHFRCASHTLNLISCNDIDKWLSSNSDSKCVYRSATAKCAALWTKASCSTVAAEIVDEICGKKLIVPTSTRWNSFHDALSRISDNSVIDLNRLCARLDIRAPTEREYLFLKEYCSVLKPLTVALDILQGEDNNSYYGFLLPTLETLMSRTLALSDGLSRMTAIKTRFAPVLESKEALLAALTLPKFKVRWIGAAERREAARALLIAERRTLPQEPAENKKEKLPLTAALLRLTFFLLVRRRKTQRPLA
;
A
#
# COMPACT_ATOMS: atom_id res chain seq x y z
N MET A 1 -8.57 22.33 52.00
CA MET A 1 -8.04 23.66 51.64
C MET A 1 -6.56 23.50 51.34
N GLY A 2 -6.06 24.03 50.22
CA GLY A 2 -4.68 23.87 49.75
C GLY A 2 -4.64 23.38 48.31
N ARG A 3 -4.60 24.33 47.36
CA ARG A 3 -4.72 24.12 45.90
C ARG A 3 -3.38 23.67 45.32
N CYS A 4 -3.42 22.65 44.45
CA CYS A 4 -2.32 22.28 43.58
C CYS A 4 -2.68 22.69 42.14
N HIS A 5 -1.89 23.59 41.55
CA HIS A 5 -2.08 24.08 40.18
C HIS A 5 -1.63 23.01 39.17
N ARG A 6 -2.59 22.47 38.40
CA ARG A 6 -2.34 21.79 37.12
C ARG A 6 -2.69 22.77 36.01
N ASP A 7 -1.68 23.23 35.27
CA ASP A 7 -1.90 23.91 33.99
C ASP A 7 -1.89 22.87 32.87
N SER A 8 -3.09 22.48 32.49
CA SER A 8 -3.41 21.63 31.34
C SER A 8 -4.64 22.19 30.66
N HIS A 9 -4.45 23.09 29.69
CA HIS A 9 -5.40 23.52 28.66
C HIS A 9 -4.54 23.99 27.48
N LEU A 10 -4.69 23.52 26.24
CA LEU A 10 -5.80 23.66 25.29
C LEU A 10 -5.58 22.56 24.22
N LEU A 11 -6.59 21.81 23.75
CA LEU A 11 -7.66 22.26 22.86
C LEU A 11 -8.89 21.36 23.02
N GLY A 12 -10.03 22.02 23.23
CA GLY A 12 -11.33 21.41 23.41
C GLY A 12 -11.89 20.79 22.13
N THR A 13 -12.66 19.74 22.37
CA THR A 13 -13.65 19.14 21.49
C THR A 13 -14.62 20.19 20.96
N CYS A 14 -14.83 20.22 19.64
CA CYS A 14 -16.00 20.85 19.04
C CYS A 14 -16.60 19.86 18.03
N ALA A 15 -17.56 19.07 18.50
CA ALA A 15 -18.44 18.29 17.66
C ALA A 15 -19.41 19.25 16.97
N ARG A 16 -19.36 19.34 15.64
CA ARG A 16 -20.37 20.06 14.85
C ARG A 16 -21.23 19.04 14.10
N VAL A 17 -22.45 18.90 14.59
CA VAL A 17 -23.59 18.28 13.89
C VAL A 17 -23.85 19.13 12.64
N LEU A 18 -23.74 18.54 11.45
CA LEU A 18 -24.19 19.17 10.20
C LEU A 18 -25.53 18.56 9.81
N THR A 19 -26.59 19.35 9.95
CA THR A 19 -27.91 19.10 9.36
C THR A 19 -27.90 19.50 7.88
N PRO A 20 -28.54 18.73 6.97
CA PRO A 20 -28.61 19.10 5.57
C PRO A 20 -29.89 19.91 5.28
N HIS A 21 -29.73 21.20 5.02
CA HIS A 21 -30.71 22.00 4.27
C HIS A 21 -29.93 23.04 3.47
N GLU A 22 -29.80 22.84 2.16
CA GLU A 22 -30.14 23.84 1.16
C GLU A 22 -29.94 23.32 -0.28
N THR A 23 -31.00 23.56 -1.04
CA THR A 23 -31.30 23.43 -2.47
C THR A 23 -30.15 23.45 -3.48
N VAL A 24 -30.21 22.46 -4.38
CA VAL A 24 -29.50 22.33 -5.66
C VAL A 24 -29.86 23.48 -6.62
N ARG A 25 -28.85 24.17 -7.18
CA ARG A 25 -28.99 24.94 -8.44
C ARG A 25 -27.91 24.54 -9.44
N GLY A 26 -28.37 23.97 -10.56
CA GLY A 26 -27.89 24.12 -11.94
C GLY A 26 -26.42 23.79 -12.28
N TRP A 27 -26.19 22.67 -12.95
CA TRP A 27 -25.00 22.46 -13.80
C TRP A 27 -25.36 22.75 -15.27
N PRO A 28 -24.48 23.38 -16.08
CA PRO A 28 -24.77 23.67 -17.49
C PRO A 28 -24.76 22.41 -18.38
N GLN A 29 -25.75 22.33 -19.28
CA GLN A 29 -25.84 21.29 -20.32
C GLN A 29 -24.79 21.50 -21.42
N VAL A 30 -24.03 20.45 -21.73
CA VAL A 30 -23.12 20.41 -22.88
C VAL A 30 -23.89 19.88 -24.11
N VAL A 31 -23.95 20.71 -25.14
CA VAL A 31 -24.61 20.45 -26.43
C VAL A 31 -23.74 19.51 -27.29
N ALA A 32 -24.33 18.41 -27.76
CA ALA A 32 -23.70 17.44 -28.66
C ALA A 32 -23.79 17.87 -30.13
N ALA A 33 -22.65 17.96 -30.82
CA ALA A 33 -22.56 18.27 -32.25
C ALA A 33 -22.81 17.01 -33.13
N LYS A 34 -23.81 17.10 -34.02
CA LYS A 34 -24.11 16.11 -35.08
C LYS A 34 -23.18 16.32 -36.29
N ARG A 35 -22.48 15.27 -36.74
CA ARG A 35 -21.86 15.21 -38.08
C ARG A 35 -22.79 14.47 -39.06
N ARG A 36 -23.12 15.12 -40.18
CA ARG A 36 -23.84 14.58 -41.35
C ARG A 36 -22.86 13.86 -42.29
N ARG A 37 -23.28 12.77 -42.94
CA ARG A 37 -22.60 12.15 -44.08
C ARG A 37 -23.54 12.20 -45.30
N ALA A 38 -23.02 12.64 -46.43
CA ALA A 38 -23.72 12.83 -47.70
C ALA A 38 -23.80 11.51 -48.50
N THR A 39 -24.90 11.35 -49.24
CA THR A 39 -25.16 10.32 -50.26
C THR A 39 -25.00 10.93 -51.66
N MET A 40 -24.40 10.18 -52.59
CA MET A 40 -24.53 10.41 -54.04
C MET A 40 -24.81 9.10 -54.76
N ALA A 41 -25.65 9.17 -55.79
CA ALA A 41 -26.13 8.09 -56.64
C ALA A 41 -25.70 8.31 -58.10
N SER A 42 -25.53 7.23 -58.87
CA SER A 42 -25.40 7.17 -60.34
C SER A 42 -25.57 5.68 -60.74
N GLU A 43 -26.72 5.27 -61.28
CA GLU A 43 -27.11 5.10 -62.71
C GLU A 43 -26.73 3.73 -63.33
N ASN A 44 -27.70 3.13 -64.05
CA ASN A 44 -27.80 1.71 -64.41
C ASN A 44 -27.92 1.55 -65.94
N GLN A 45 -27.30 0.53 -66.56
CA GLN A 45 -27.65 -0.01 -67.89
C GLN A 45 -27.67 -1.56 -67.85
N PRO A 46 -28.58 -2.26 -68.55
CA PRO A 46 -28.72 -3.72 -68.44
C PRO A 46 -27.94 -4.49 -69.52
N THR A 47 -26.97 -5.30 -69.14
CA THR A 47 -26.34 -6.32 -70.01
C THR A 47 -27.08 -7.65 -69.88
N THR A 48 -27.54 -8.21 -71.01
CA THR A 48 -28.26 -9.50 -71.07
C THR A 48 -27.29 -10.64 -70.75
N ARG A 49 -27.27 -11.06 -69.48
CA ARG A 49 -26.32 -12.03 -68.94
C ARG A 49 -26.53 -13.43 -69.55
N LEU A 50 -25.51 -13.95 -70.25
CA LEU A 50 -25.57 -15.29 -70.86
C LEU A 50 -25.57 -16.34 -69.73
N THR A 51 -26.41 -17.37 -69.80
CA THR A 51 -26.53 -18.33 -68.68
C THR A 51 -25.25 -19.12 -68.44
N PHE A 52 -24.37 -19.23 -69.44
CA PHE A 52 -23.10 -19.92 -69.27
C PHE A 52 -22.12 -19.08 -68.45
N GLU A 53 -22.16 -17.74 -68.49
CA GLU A 53 -21.23 -16.87 -67.72
C GLU A 53 -21.46 -17.00 -66.21
N GLY A 54 -22.71 -17.22 -65.81
CA GLY A 54 -23.09 -17.52 -64.43
C GLY A 54 -22.99 -19.00 -64.06
N TRP A 55 -22.42 -19.85 -64.91
CA TRP A 55 -22.34 -21.27 -64.63
C TRP A 55 -21.09 -21.63 -63.85
N ARG A 56 -21.21 -22.59 -62.94
CA ARG A 56 -20.12 -22.93 -62.01
C ARG A 56 -18.86 -23.55 -62.65
N TYR A 57 -18.93 -23.88 -63.93
CA TYR A 57 -17.81 -24.44 -64.70
C TYR A 57 -17.47 -23.55 -65.91
N SER A 58 -17.97 -22.31 -65.92
CA SER A 58 -17.78 -21.38 -67.04
C SER A 58 -16.32 -21.10 -67.33
N HIS A 59 -15.47 -21.08 -66.30
CA HIS A 59 -14.02 -20.85 -66.41
C HIS A 59 -13.25 -21.90 -67.21
N TYR A 60 -13.86 -23.05 -67.53
CA TYR A 60 -13.27 -24.03 -68.45
C TYR A 60 -13.64 -23.79 -69.92
N PHE A 61 -14.42 -22.75 -70.20
CA PHE A 61 -14.88 -22.41 -71.54
C PHE A 61 -14.67 -20.94 -71.87
N GLU A 62 -14.19 -20.68 -73.08
CA GLU A 62 -14.00 -19.34 -73.61
C GLU A 62 -15.06 -19.07 -74.68
N LEU A 63 -15.79 -17.95 -74.54
CA LEU A 63 -16.78 -17.55 -75.54
C LEU A 63 -16.08 -17.00 -76.76
N VAL A 64 -16.38 -17.57 -77.92
CA VAL A 64 -15.78 -17.13 -79.18
C VAL A 64 -16.75 -16.27 -79.97
N GLU A 65 -18.03 -16.65 -80.04
CA GLU A 65 -19.02 -15.88 -80.79
C GLU A 65 -20.45 -16.14 -80.29
N THR A 66 -21.31 -15.12 -80.33
CA THR A 66 -22.76 -15.27 -80.11
C THR A 66 -23.50 -14.98 -81.42
N LYS A 67 -24.19 -15.99 -81.95
CA LYS A 67 -24.98 -15.90 -83.19
C LYS A 67 -26.44 -16.22 -82.89
N GLY A 68 -27.27 -15.18 -82.81
CA GLY A 68 -28.70 -15.31 -82.54
C GLY A 68 -28.98 -15.96 -81.18
N LYS A 69 -29.69 -17.09 -81.18
CA LYS A 69 -30.06 -17.84 -79.96
C LYS A 69 -28.99 -18.85 -79.50
N ASN A 70 -27.85 -18.95 -80.19
CA ASN A 70 -26.77 -19.88 -79.87
C ASN A 70 -25.44 -19.16 -79.62
N VAL A 71 -24.63 -19.73 -78.73
CA VAL A 71 -23.26 -19.35 -78.43
C VAL A 71 -22.30 -20.43 -78.90
N SER A 72 -21.18 -20.01 -79.47
CA SER A 72 -20.05 -20.86 -79.83
C SER A 72 -18.93 -20.64 -78.82
N VAL A 73 -18.54 -21.70 -78.13
CA VAL A 73 -17.55 -21.66 -77.04
C VAL A 73 -16.45 -22.68 -77.28
N ARG A 74 -15.25 -22.39 -76.81
CA ARG A 74 -14.06 -23.25 -76.88
C ARG A 74 -13.78 -23.83 -75.50
N CYS A 75 -13.54 -25.14 -75.41
CA CYS A 75 -13.13 -25.78 -74.15
C CYS A 75 -11.62 -25.62 -73.97
N THR A 76 -11.19 -25.02 -72.87
CA THR A 76 -9.75 -24.77 -72.62
C THR A 76 -8.99 -26.01 -72.15
N LEU A 77 -9.70 -27.10 -71.85
CA LEU A 77 -9.12 -28.38 -71.40
C LEU A 77 -8.86 -29.37 -72.54
N CYS A 78 -9.38 -29.13 -73.74
CA CYS A 78 -9.18 -30.01 -74.90
C CYS A 78 -7.98 -29.55 -75.75
N PRO A 79 -7.06 -30.44 -76.15
CA PRO A 79 -6.06 -30.11 -77.17
C PRO A 79 -6.71 -30.12 -78.55
N GLY A 80 -7.13 -28.94 -79.03
CA GLY A 80 -7.67 -28.71 -80.38
C GLY A 80 -8.69 -27.57 -80.46
N GLU A 81 -8.76 -26.88 -81.59
CA GLU A 81 -9.57 -25.64 -81.75
C GLU A 81 -11.07 -25.87 -82.04
N LYS A 82 -11.60 -27.07 -81.81
CA LYS A 82 -12.97 -27.38 -82.20
C LYS A 82 -13.99 -26.63 -81.33
N LEU A 83 -14.80 -25.78 -81.96
CA LEU A 83 -15.84 -24.99 -81.29
C LEU A 83 -17.07 -25.84 -80.95
N LEU A 84 -17.60 -25.64 -79.75
CA LEU A 84 -18.83 -26.25 -79.26
C LEU A 84 -19.96 -25.23 -79.34
N SER A 85 -21.12 -25.64 -79.85
CA SER A 85 -22.31 -24.79 -79.88
C SER A 85 -23.29 -25.15 -78.76
N ALA A 86 -23.76 -24.14 -78.03
CA ALA A 86 -24.76 -24.25 -76.97
C ALA A 86 -25.82 -23.14 -77.12
N ALA A 87 -27.01 -23.34 -76.58
CA ALA A 87 -28.03 -22.28 -76.58
C ALA A 87 -27.66 -21.20 -75.55
N VAL A 88 -27.99 -19.94 -75.83
CA VAL A 88 -27.68 -18.78 -74.97
C VAL A 88 -28.21 -18.95 -73.53
N ASN A 89 -29.27 -19.74 -73.35
CA ASN A 89 -29.94 -20.01 -72.08
C ASN A 89 -29.74 -21.44 -71.53
N SER A 90 -28.86 -22.27 -72.11
CA SER A 90 -28.67 -23.66 -71.68
C SER A 90 -27.23 -24.15 -71.77
N ASN A 91 -26.76 -24.77 -70.69
CA ASN A 91 -25.40 -25.31 -70.56
C ASN A 91 -25.33 -26.82 -70.79
N ALA A 92 -26.41 -27.46 -71.25
CA ALA A 92 -26.53 -28.92 -71.33
C ALA A 92 -25.46 -29.56 -72.24
N ASN A 93 -25.18 -28.96 -73.40
CA ASN A 93 -24.18 -29.47 -74.34
C ASN A 93 -22.76 -29.38 -73.76
N LEU A 94 -22.46 -28.30 -73.02
CA LEU A 94 -21.16 -28.08 -72.39
C LEU A 94 -20.95 -29.02 -71.20
N ALA A 95 -21.99 -29.25 -70.41
CA ALA A 95 -21.98 -30.23 -69.33
C ALA A 95 -21.78 -31.67 -69.85
N LYS A 96 -22.43 -32.03 -70.96
CA LYS A 96 -22.27 -33.32 -71.62
C LYS A 96 -20.85 -33.48 -72.17
N HIS A 97 -20.28 -32.42 -72.74
CA HIS A 97 -18.89 -32.42 -73.19
C HIS A 97 -17.90 -32.66 -72.04
N LEU A 98 -18.00 -31.92 -70.92
CA LEU A 98 -17.14 -32.12 -69.75
C LEU A 98 -17.25 -33.54 -69.20
N LYS A 99 -18.46 -34.07 -69.04
CA LYS A 99 -18.68 -35.44 -68.56
C LYS A 99 -18.17 -36.50 -69.52
N GLY A 100 -18.16 -36.25 -70.83
CA GLY A 100 -17.73 -37.22 -71.83
C GLY A 100 -16.22 -37.22 -72.08
N LYS A 101 -15.64 -36.05 -72.35
CA LYS A 101 -14.22 -35.91 -72.73
C LYS A 101 -13.28 -35.67 -71.55
N HIS A 102 -13.82 -35.20 -70.42
CA HIS A 102 -13.05 -34.91 -69.20
C HIS A 102 -13.60 -35.67 -67.99
N ALA A 103 -14.19 -36.86 -68.21
CA ALA A 103 -14.77 -37.69 -67.15
C ALA A 103 -13.77 -38.05 -66.04
N ASN A 104 -12.51 -38.27 -66.43
CA ASN A 104 -11.44 -38.71 -65.54
C ASN A 104 -10.71 -37.54 -64.86
N MET A 105 -11.15 -36.30 -65.06
CA MET A 105 -10.56 -35.10 -64.49
C MET A 105 -11.47 -34.55 -63.39
N LYS A 106 -10.90 -34.26 -62.21
CA LYS A 106 -11.66 -33.73 -61.07
C LYS A 106 -11.98 -32.24 -61.30
N LEU A 107 -13.15 -31.95 -61.86
CA LEU A 107 -13.57 -30.58 -62.20
C LEU A 107 -13.97 -29.78 -60.95
N VAL A 108 -13.42 -28.58 -60.81
CA VAL A 108 -13.69 -27.67 -59.68
C VAL A 108 -14.78 -26.68 -60.05
N ALA A 109 -15.82 -26.56 -59.21
CA ALA A 109 -16.91 -25.60 -59.42
C ALA A 109 -16.58 -24.25 -58.76
N GLN A 110 -16.71 -23.15 -59.51
CA GLN A 110 -16.60 -21.78 -58.99
C GLN A 110 -17.99 -21.13 -58.91
N LEU A 111 -18.32 -20.45 -57.81
CA LEU A 111 -19.56 -19.65 -57.75
C LEU A 111 -19.31 -18.30 -58.44
N PRO A 112 -20.22 -17.78 -59.30
CA PRO A 112 -19.93 -16.56 -60.06
C PRO A 112 -20.17 -15.33 -59.18
N GLY A 113 -19.08 -14.68 -58.79
CA GLY A 113 -19.09 -13.38 -58.12
C GLY A 113 -18.19 -13.34 -56.90
N GLY A 114 -16.89 -13.11 -57.13
CA GLY A 114 -15.91 -12.91 -56.08
C GLY A 114 -14.57 -12.49 -56.69
N ASN A 115 -14.51 -11.27 -57.22
CA ASN A 115 -13.23 -10.60 -57.43
C ASN A 115 -12.98 -9.76 -56.18
N ASP A 116 -12.22 -10.32 -55.26
CA ASP A 116 -11.35 -9.60 -54.35
C ASP A 116 -10.20 -10.57 -54.03
N GLY A 117 -8.97 -10.07 -54.05
CA GLY A 117 -7.84 -10.73 -53.40
C GLY A 117 -8.13 -10.95 -51.90
N PRO A 118 -7.13 -11.22 -51.04
CA PRO A 118 -7.39 -11.10 -49.61
C PRO A 118 -7.72 -9.62 -49.34
N SER A 119 -9.00 -9.26 -49.39
CA SER A 119 -9.54 -8.20 -48.54
C SER A 119 -8.93 -8.50 -47.17
N PRO A 120 -8.33 -7.51 -46.49
CA PRO A 120 -7.90 -7.76 -45.12
C PRO A 120 -9.15 -8.30 -44.47
N LYS A 121 -9.13 -9.57 -44.04
CA LYS A 121 -10.25 -10.13 -43.28
C LYS A 121 -10.49 -9.07 -42.24
N GLN A 122 -11.56 -8.28 -42.38
CA GLN A 122 -11.92 -7.38 -41.32
C GLN A 122 -12.14 -8.39 -40.23
N GLN A 123 -11.18 -8.46 -39.29
CA GLN A 123 -11.32 -9.31 -38.14
C GLN A 123 -12.69 -8.92 -37.66
N LYS A 124 -13.62 -9.87 -37.71
CA LYS A 124 -14.91 -9.66 -37.09
C LYS A 124 -14.49 -9.35 -35.67
N LEU A 125 -14.51 -8.07 -35.30
CA LEU A 125 -14.12 -7.62 -33.98
C LEU A 125 -15.17 -8.31 -33.12
N GLN A 126 -14.80 -9.45 -32.57
CA GLN A 126 -15.57 -10.07 -31.54
C GLN A 126 -15.36 -9.14 -30.38
N PHE A 127 -16.20 -8.10 -30.31
CA PHE A 127 -16.42 -7.35 -29.09
C PHE A 127 -16.99 -8.37 -28.12
N HIS A 128 -16.09 -9.14 -27.48
CA HIS A 128 -16.41 -9.82 -26.25
C HIS A 128 -16.77 -8.69 -25.32
N HIS A 129 -18.07 -8.46 -25.15
CA HIS A 129 -18.54 -7.80 -23.94
C HIS A 129 -17.99 -8.69 -22.82
N HIS A 130 -16.88 -8.27 -22.21
CA HIS A 130 -16.35 -8.92 -21.02
C HIS A 130 -17.43 -8.78 -19.96
N GLN A 131 -18.25 -9.82 -19.84
CA GLN A 131 -19.24 -9.92 -18.81
C GLN A 131 -18.52 -10.48 -17.59
N VAL A 132 -18.61 -9.76 -16.48
CA VAL A 132 -18.00 -10.18 -15.22
C VAL A 132 -18.93 -11.18 -14.56
N SER A 133 -18.36 -12.23 -13.96
CA SER A 133 -19.19 -13.15 -13.16
C SER A 133 -19.67 -12.45 -11.88
N LYS A 134 -20.82 -12.86 -11.33
CA LYS A 134 -21.28 -12.29 -10.06
C LYS A 134 -20.24 -12.46 -8.94
N GLN A 135 -19.58 -13.62 -8.89
CA GLN A 135 -18.54 -13.93 -7.90
C GLN A 135 -17.32 -13.01 -8.04
N GLU A 136 -16.88 -12.75 -9.26
CA GLU A 136 -15.76 -11.85 -9.51
C GLU A 136 -16.11 -10.42 -9.14
N LEU A 137 -17.33 -9.97 -9.43
CA LEU A 137 -17.80 -8.67 -8.98
C LEU A 137 -17.87 -8.59 -7.44
N ASP A 138 -18.40 -9.61 -6.77
CA ASP A 138 -18.44 -9.65 -5.29
C ASP A 138 -17.04 -9.59 -4.68
N LYS A 139 -16.07 -10.29 -5.28
CA LYS A 139 -14.67 -10.22 -4.86
C LYS A 139 -14.09 -8.82 -5.02
N LEU A 140 -14.36 -8.13 -6.14
CA LEU A 140 -13.90 -6.76 -6.36
C LEU A 140 -14.56 -5.77 -5.38
N VAL A 141 -15.85 -5.94 -5.11
CA VAL A 141 -16.57 -5.13 -4.12
C VAL A 141 -16.06 -5.40 -2.71
N ALA A 142 -15.76 -6.65 -2.35
CA ALA A 142 -15.11 -6.99 -1.08
C ALA A 142 -13.73 -6.37 -0.93
N SER A 143 -12.87 -6.49 -1.96
CA SER A 143 -11.59 -5.78 -1.99
C SER A 143 -11.77 -4.27 -1.80
N PHE A 144 -12.69 -3.64 -2.53
CA PHE A 144 -12.96 -2.21 -2.39
C PHE A 144 -13.41 -1.83 -0.97
N VAL A 145 -14.34 -2.57 -0.38
CA VAL A 145 -14.85 -2.29 0.97
C VAL A 145 -13.76 -2.52 2.03
N VAL A 146 -12.99 -3.59 1.92
CA VAL A 146 -11.96 -3.97 2.91
C VAL A 146 -10.71 -3.10 2.77
N GLU A 147 -10.14 -2.97 1.57
CA GLU A 147 -8.89 -2.25 1.33
C GLU A 147 -9.04 -0.74 1.56
N GLU A 148 -10.24 -0.19 1.31
CA GLU A 148 -10.55 1.21 1.62
C GLU A 148 -11.23 1.41 2.97
N MET A 149 -11.34 0.36 3.79
CA MET A 149 -11.90 0.38 5.16
C MET A 149 -13.28 1.07 5.22
N LEU A 150 -14.14 0.77 4.25
CA LEU A 150 -15.45 1.36 4.13
C LEU A 150 -16.47 0.63 5.01
N PRO A 151 -17.49 1.33 5.53
CA PRO A 151 -18.57 0.67 6.25
C PRO A 151 -19.28 -0.36 5.34
N ILE A 152 -19.65 -1.52 5.88
CA ILE A 152 -20.30 -2.60 5.10
C ILE A 152 -21.63 -2.12 4.46
N ASN A 153 -22.31 -1.14 5.06
CA ASN A 153 -23.52 -0.54 4.49
C ASN A 153 -23.29 0.16 3.13
N THR A 154 -22.04 0.34 2.69
CA THR A 154 -21.67 0.89 1.37
C THR A 154 -22.34 0.12 0.23
N VAL A 155 -22.49 -1.21 0.35
CA VAL A 155 -23.14 -2.05 -0.68
C VAL A 155 -24.64 -1.74 -0.87
N GLU A 156 -25.24 -1.05 0.11
CA GLU A 156 -26.64 -0.64 0.08
C GLU A 156 -26.84 0.80 -0.40
N SER A 157 -25.76 1.57 -0.55
CA SER A 157 -25.83 2.94 -1.04
C SER A 157 -26.50 2.99 -2.42
N PRO A 158 -27.55 3.81 -2.60
CA PRO A 158 -28.26 3.92 -3.88
C PRO A 158 -27.35 4.35 -5.04
N THR A 159 -26.40 5.25 -4.78
CA THR A 159 -25.44 5.71 -5.80
C THR A 159 -24.44 4.61 -6.14
N PHE A 160 -23.96 3.85 -5.16
CA PHE A 160 -23.08 2.70 -5.39
C PHE A 160 -23.78 1.61 -6.22
N ARG A 161 -25.04 1.28 -5.89
CA ARG A 161 -25.84 0.33 -6.68
C ARG A 161 -26.09 0.80 -8.11
N LYS A 162 -26.29 2.11 -8.33
CA LYS A 162 -26.37 2.68 -9.67
C LYS A 162 -25.08 2.46 -10.47
N ILE A 163 -23.91 2.60 -9.84
CA ILE A 163 -22.62 2.29 -10.48
C ILE A 163 -22.56 0.80 -10.85
N LEU A 164 -22.83 -0.09 -9.88
CA LEU A 164 -22.83 -1.54 -10.12
C LEU A 164 -23.83 -1.98 -11.21
N SER A 165 -24.96 -1.27 -11.35
CA SER A 165 -25.95 -1.52 -12.42
C SER A 165 -25.42 -1.31 -13.84
N LYS A 166 -24.32 -0.56 -13.99
CA LYS A 166 -23.67 -0.32 -15.30
C LYS A 166 -22.63 -1.38 -15.65
N ILE A 167 -22.31 -2.29 -14.73
CA ILE A 167 -21.37 -3.38 -14.97
C ILE A 167 -22.11 -4.55 -15.61
N PRO A 168 -21.72 -5.02 -16.82
CA PRO A 168 -22.35 -6.17 -17.46
C PRO A 168 -22.02 -7.46 -16.71
N ILE A 169 -23.05 -8.20 -16.29
CA ILE A 169 -22.88 -9.45 -15.54
C ILE A 169 -23.46 -10.63 -16.32
N THR A 170 -22.75 -11.76 -16.25
CA THR A 170 -23.22 -13.02 -16.85
C THR A 170 -24.50 -13.53 -16.18
N GLY A 171 -25.47 -14.00 -16.98
CA GLY A 171 -26.64 -14.71 -16.47
C GLY A 171 -27.73 -13.84 -15.83
N GLY A 172 -27.76 -12.52 -16.09
CA GLY A 172 -28.89 -11.64 -15.71
C GLY A 172 -29.13 -11.48 -14.20
N ARG A 173 -28.18 -11.90 -13.36
CA ARG A 173 -28.27 -11.75 -11.91
C ARG A 173 -28.15 -10.29 -11.50
N ARG A 174 -28.76 -9.93 -10.37
CA ARG A 174 -28.59 -8.59 -9.79
C ARG A 174 -27.11 -8.34 -9.43
N PRO A 175 -26.53 -7.18 -9.77
CA PRO A 175 -25.12 -6.85 -9.52
C PRO A 175 -24.72 -6.73 -8.05
N TRP A 176 -25.64 -6.24 -7.24
CA TRP A 176 -25.39 -5.88 -5.85
C TRP A 176 -25.99 -6.92 -4.91
N THR A 177 -25.39 -7.04 -3.74
CA THR A 177 -25.85 -7.80 -2.58
C THR A 177 -26.41 -6.85 -1.53
N ASP A 178 -27.32 -7.34 -0.70
CA ASP A 178 -27.69 -6.64 0.52
C ASP A 178 -26.59 -6.82 1.58
N ARG A 179 -26.62 -5.96 2.60
CA ARG A 179 -25.60 -5.95 3.65
C ARG A 179 -25.49 -7.29 4.37
N LYS A 180 -26.60 -7.99 4.63
CA LYS A 180 -26.59 -9.24 5.42
C LYS A 180 -25.90 -10.34 4.63
N THR A 181 -26.28 -10.54 3.37
CA THR A 181 -25.63 -11.53 2.50
C THR A 181 -24.16 -11.18 2.25
N PHE A 182 -23.85 -9.90 2.04
CA PHE A 182 -22.46 -9.49 1.86
C PHE A 182 -21.61 -9.68 3.12
N THR A 183 -22.18 -9.49 4.31
CA THR A 183 -21.49 -9.78 5.58
C THR A 183 -21.13 -11.26 5.68
N GLY A 184 -22.09 -12.16 5.40
CA GLY A 184 -21.79 -13.60 5.38
C GLY A 184 -20.72 -14.00 4.36
N TYR A 185 -20.72 -13.37 3.18
CA TYR A 185 -19.65 -13.54 2.19
C TYR A 185 -18.28 -13.06 2.70
N LEU A 186 -18.23 -11.93 3.41
CA LEU A 186 -16.99 -11.44 4.04
C LEU A 186 -16.51 -12.39 5.14
N ASP A 187 -17.41 -12.96 5.95
CA ASP A 187 -17.07 -13.95 6.98
C ASP A 187 -16.45 -15.20 6.35
N GLU A 188 -17.01 -15.71 5.25
CA GLU A 188 -16.42 -16.83 4.49
C GLU A 188 -15.04 -16.48 3.90
N CYS A 189 -14.88 -15.27 3.35
CA CYS A 189 -13.59 -14.79 2.87
C CYS A 189 -12.56 -14.71 3.99
N TYR A 190 -12.97 -14.22 5.17
CA TYR A 190 -12.12 -14.12 6.35
C TYR A 190 -11.65 -15.50 6.81
N LEU A 191 -12.56 -16.47 6.95
CA LEU A 191 -12.21 -17.84 7.35
C LEU A 191 -11.25 -18.51 6.36
N LYS A 192 -11.45 -18.27 5.06
CA LYS A 192 -10.53 -18.75 4.02
C LYS A 192 -9.15 -18.12 4.16
N MET A 193 -9.09 -16.80 4.32
CA MET A 193 -7.84 -16.07 4.54
C MET A 193 -7.12 -16.55 5.81
N GLU A 194 -7.85 -16.72 6.91
CA GLU A 194 -7.32 -17.22 8.19
C GLU A 194 -6.73 -18.64 8.03
N SER A 195 -7.42 -19.53 7.32
CA SER A 195 -6.92 -20.87 7.02
C SER A 195 -5.65 -20.84 6.16
N GLU A 196 -5.60 -19.99 5.13
CA GLU A 196 -4.40 -19.80 4.30
C GLU A 196 -3.21 -19.23 5.11
N LEU A 197 -3.47 -18.30 6.02
CA LEU A 197 -2.47 -17.76 6.94
C LEU A 197 -1.93 -18.83 7.89
N LYS A 198 -2.81 -19.62 8.52
CA LYS A 198 -2.43 -20.74 9.39
C LYS A 198 -1.51 -21.74 8.67
N LYS A 199 -1.87 -22.14 7.45
CA LYS A 199 -1.01 -23.00 6.60
C LYS A 199 0.34 -22.36 6.29
N THR A 200 0.36 -21.04 6.07
CA THR A 200 1.61 -20.30 5.86
C THR A 200 2.48 -20.33 7.11
N PHE A 201 1.88 -20.10 8.29
CA PHE A 201 2.60 -20.16 9.56
C PHE A 201 3.09 -21.57 9.91
N GLU A 202 2.34 -22.61 9.56
CA GLU A 202 2.76 -24.00 9.71
C GLU A 202 4.02 -24.34 8.90
N SER A 203 4.24 -23.67 7.76
CA SER A 203 5.42 -23.89 6.91
C SER A 203 6.69 -23.21 7.42
N VAL A 204 6.60 -22.27 8.36
CA VAL A 204 7.76 -21.53 8.87
C VAL A 204 8.14 -21.97 10.30
N PRO A 205 9.44 -22.21 10.57
CA PRO A 205 9.90 -22.66 11.89
C PRO A 205 9.94 -21.53 12.93
N TYR A 206 10.08 -20.28 12.49
CA TYR A 206 10.28 -19.12 13.36
C TYR A 206 9.37 -17.98 12.94
N VAL A 207 8.72 -17.36 13.92
CA VAL A 207 7.87 -16.17 13.75
C VAL A 207 8.28 -15.13 14.77
N SER A 208 8.32 -13.86 14.39
CA SER A 208 8.35 -12.76 15.35
C SER A 208 7.05 -11.98 15.24
N THR A 209 6.58 -11.45 16.37
CA THR A 209 5.34 -10.68 16.42
C THR A 209 5.64 -9.25 16.86
N THR A 210 4.73 -8.35 16.46
CA THR A 210 4.70 -6.97 16.97
C THR A 210 3.33 -6.77 17.58
N ALA A 211 3.27 -6.13 18.75
CA ALA A 211 2.01 -5.78 19.39
C ALA A 211 1.98 -4.29 19.69
N ASP A 212 0.82 -3.67 19.44
CA ASP A 212 0.60 -2.24 19.63
C ASP A 212 -0.83 -2.05 20.17
N ILE A 213 -1.02 -1.01 20.98
CA ILE A 213 -2.31 -0.62 21.57
C ILE A 213 -2.54 0.84 21.25
N TRP A 214 -3.67 1.12 20.59
CA TRP A 214 -4.00 2.46 20.13
C TRP A 214 -5.50 2.74 20.29
N SER A 215 -5.87 4.02 20.32
CA SER A 215 -7.27 4.46 20.43
C SER A 215 -7.93 4.77 19.06
N CYS A 216 -7.19 4.66 17.95
CA CYS A 216 -7.74 4.88 16.61
C CYS A 216 -8.47 3.66 16.01
N HIS A 217 -9.39 3.95 15.10
CA HIS A 217 -10.09 2.95 14.30
C HIS A 217 -9.44 2.94 12.91
N ASN A 218 -9.27 1.75 12.32
CA ASN A 218 -8.67 1.49 10.99
C ASN A 218 -7.17 1.15 10.96
N ARG A 219 -6.80 0.02 11.57
CA ARG A 219 -5.51 -0.64 11.29
C ARG A 219 -5.75 -2.10 10.91
N THR A 220 -4.83 -2.63 10.13
CA THR A 220 -4.81 -4.03 9.70
C THR A 220 -3.69 -4.76 10.44
N ALA A 221 -3.98 -5.96 10.92
CA ALA A 221 -3.02 -6.82 11.61
C ALA A 221 -3.52 -8.27 11.51
N ILE A 222 -2.70 -9.25 11.93
CA ILE A 222 -3.15 -10.65 12.03
C ILE A 222 -4.35 -10.80 12.97
N ALA A 223 -4.42 -9.94 13.99
CA ALA A 223 -5.56 -9.78 14.88
C ALA A 223 -5.65 -8.32 15.34
N CYS A 224 -6.87 -7.78 15.40
CA CYS A 224 -7.16 -6.45 15.93
C CYS A 224 -8.32 -6.55 16.91
N LYS A 225 -8.02 -6.84 18.18
CA LYS A 225 -9.03 -7.01 19.23
C LYS A 225 -9.30 -5.70 19.97
N ARG A 226 -10.59 -5.44 20.23
CA ARG A 226 -11.02 -4.31 21.05
C ARG A 226 -11.02 -4.71 22.52
N ILE A 227 -10.09 -4.15 23.29
CA ILE A 227 -10.10 -4.23 24.76
C ILE A 227 -11.10 -3.18 25.27
N LYS A 228 -12.03 -3.61 26.14
CA LYS A 228 -13.02 -2.72 26.78
C LYS A 228 -12.65 -2.54 28.25
N GLY A 229 -12.82 -1.34 28.77
CA GLY A 229 -12.50 -1.04 30.17
C GLY A 229 -11.01 -0.82 30.41
N ARG A 230 -10.50 -1.29 31.55
CA ARG A 230 -9.09 -1.15 31.93
C ARG A 230 -8.22 -2.09 31.06
N HIS A 231 -7.07 -1.59 30.61
CA HIS A 231 -6.10 -2.33 29.80
C HIS A 231 -4.87 -2.68 30.65
N THR A 232 -5.10 -3.40 31.75
CA THR A 232 -4.05 -3.82 32.68
C THR A 232 -3.14 -4.88 32.03
N PHE A 233 -1.96 -5.08 32.62
CA PHE A 233 -0.91 -5.95 32.07
C PHE A 233 -1.34 -7.42 31.92
N ASP A 234 -2.17 -7.91 32.84
CA ASP A 234 -2.78 -9.25 32.84
C ASP A 234 -3.77 -9.41 31.68
N VAL A 235 -4.65 -8.43 31.46
CA VAL A 235 -5.59 -8.42 30.33
C VAL A 235 -4.83 -8.39 29.00
N ILE A 236 -3.78 -7.57 28.90
CA ILE A 236 -2.95 -7.48 27.69
C ILE A 236 -2.25 -8.82 27.43
N GLY A 237 -1.58 -9.38 28.44
CA GLY A 237 -0.87 -10.66 28.32
C GLY A 237 -1.81 -11.79 27.90
N PHE A 238 -2.98 -11.87 28.53
CA PHE A 238 -4.00 -12.87 28.23
C PHE A 238 -4.51 -12.74 26.78
N GLU A 239 -4.83 -11.53 26.33
CA GLU A 239 -5.29 -11.32 24.96
C GLU A 239 -4.22 -11.65 23.91
N MET A 240 -2.96 -11.35 24.20
CA MET A 240 -1.83 -11.72 23.34
C MET A 240 -1.69 -13.24 23.24
N GLU A 241 -1.72 -13.97 24.36
CA GLU A 241 -1.65 -15.42 24.31
C GLU A 241 -2.85 -16.03 23.57
N GLN A 242 -4.07 -15.53 23.79
CA GLN A 242 -5.22 -16.00 23.05
C GLN A 242 -5.06 -15.83 21.53
N ILE A 243 -4.47 -14.72 21.09
CA ILE A 243 -4.17 -14.50 19.67
C ILE A 243 -3.08 -15.48 19.20
N HIS A 244 -1.99 -15.63 19.94
CA HIS A 244 -0.92 -16.57 19.58
C HIS A 244 -1.44 -18.00 19.47
N SER A 245 -2.23 -18.45 20.45
CA SER A 245 -2.88 -19.76 20.47
C SER A 245 -3.87 -19.94 19.32
N ALA A 246 -4.69 -18.93 19.02
CA ALA A 246 -5.68 -19.01 17.93
C ALA A 246 -5.06 -19.23 16.55
N PHE A 247 -3.83 -18.76 16.34
CA PHE A 247 -3.05 -18.96 15.11
C PHE A 247 -2.01 -20.09 15.22
N SER A 248 -2.03 -20.89 16.28
CA SER A 248 -1.07 -21.97 16.54
C SER A 248 0.39 -21.52 16.56
N LEU A 249 0.63 -20.30 17.04
CA LEU A 249 1.95 -19.64 17.02
C LEU A 249 2.73 -19.79 18.32
N SER A 250 2.11 -20.12 19.45
CA SER A 250 2.71 -19.96 20.79
C SER A 250 4.13 -20.56 20.93
N HIS A 251 4.41 -21.71 20.31
CA HIS A 251 5.73 -22.38 20.38
C HIS A 251 6.73 -21.96 19.29
N ARG A 252 6.32 -21.12 18.32
CA ARG A 252 7.13 -20.68 17.18
C ARG A 252 7.56 -19.23 17.27
N ILE A 253 6.99 -18.48 18.21
CA ILE A 253 7.30 -17.07 18.38
C ILE A 253 8.66 -16.95 19.05
N THR A 254 9.63 -16.40 18.32
CA THR A 254 10.99 -16.19 18.82
C THR A 254 11.10 -14.95 19.69
N ALA A 255 10.30 -13.92 19.38
CA ALA A 255 10.17 -12.72 20.20
C ALA A 255 8.93 -11.91 19.82
N THR A 256 8.45 -11.11 20.77
CA THR A 256 7.45 -10.07 20.54
C THR A 256 8.05 -8.68 20.76
N VAL A 257 7.87 -7.79 19.80
CA VAL A 257 8.26 -6.38 19.92
C VAL A 257 7.04 -5.55 20.32
N THR A 258 7.14 -4.77 21.40
CA THR A 258 6.10 -3.80 21.78
C THR A 258 6.71 -2.43 22.01
N ASP A 259 5.84 -1.43 22.14
CA ASP A 259 6.24 -0.12 22.63
C ASP A 259 6.65 -0.20 24.13
N ASN A 260 7.25 0.88 24.65
CA ASN A 260 7.64 1.02 26.05
C ASN A 260 6.47 1.34 27.00
N GLY A 261 5.22 1.07 26.62
CA GLY A 261 4.06 1.28 27.48
C GLY A 261 4.18 0.46 28.78
N SER A 262 3.90 1.09 29.92
CA SER A 262 4.13 0.49 31.25
C SER A 262 3.41 -0.85 31.42
N ASN A 263 2.17 -0.98 30.93
CA ASN A 263 1.43 -2.23 31.01
C ASN A 263 1.99 -3.33 30.09
N PHE A 264 2.56 -2.98 28.93
CA PHE A 264 3.29 -3.97 28.11
C PHE A 264 4.54 -4.45 28.83
N VAL A 265 5.37 -3.51 29.30
CA VAL A 265 6.60 -3.84 30.03
C VAL A 265 6.29 -4.72 31.23
N LYS A 266 5.26 -4.38 32.00
CA LYS A 266 4.82 -5.20 33.14
C LYS A 266 4.30 -6.57 32.73
N ALA A 267 3.55 -6.68 31.63
CA ALA A 267 3.05 -7.97 31.14
C ALA A 267 4.20 -8.92 30.80
N PHE A 268 5.20 -8.44 30.06
CA PHE A 268 6.36 -9.26 29.72
C PHE A 268 7.28 -9.53 30.91
N LYS A 269 7.44 -8.60 31.86
CA LYS A 269 8.15 -8.87 33.12
C LYS A 269 7.49 -9.99 33.93
N MET A 270 6.15 -10.03 33.95
CA MET A 270 5.39 -11.00 34.75
C MET A 270 5.23 -12.36 34.07
N PHE A 271 5.12 -12.39 32.73
CA PHE A 271 4.71 -13.59 32.00
C PHE A 271 5.75 -14.13 31.00
N ALA A 272 6.89 -13.46 30.77
CA ALA A 272 7.87 -13.95 29.79
C ALA A 272 8.50 -15.29 30.20
N SER A 273 8.75 -16.18 29.24
CA SER A 273 9.34 -17.52 29.46
C SER A 273 10.83 -17.53 29.83
N THR A 274 11.45 -16.38 30.09
CA THR A 274 12.89 -16.26 30.35
C THR A 274 13.13 -15.39 31.58
N GLU A 275 14.09 -15.81 32.42
CA GLU A 275 14.49 -15.13 33.67
C GLU A 275 14.60 -13.61 33.47
N PRO A 276 14.04 -12.81 34.41
CA PRO A 276 13.97 -11.37 34.26
C PRO A 276 15.37 -10.75 34.26
N TYR A 277 15.70 -10.01 33.20
CA TYR A 277 16.77 -9.01 33.27
C TYR A 277 16.31 -7.88 34.19
N GLU A 278 17.02 -7.68 35.30
CA GLU A 278 16.83 -6.54 36.18
C GLU A 278 17.23 -5.26 35.43
N GLU A 279 16.24 -4.41 35.11
CA GLU A 279 16.48 -3.02 34.70
C GLU A 279 15.97 -2.08 35.78
N GLU A 280 16.83 -1.14 36.17
CA GLU A 280 16.55 -0.06 37.13
C GLU A 280 15.31 0.74 36.72
N GLU A 281 14.44 0.98 37.70
CA GLU A 281 13.19 1.72 37.55
C GLU A 281 13.47 3.20 37.21
N ASP A 282 13.20 3.61 35.97
CA ASP A 282 12.91 5.02 35.69
C ASP A 282 11.53 5.32 36.31
N GLU A 283 11.53 6.07 37.42
CA GLU A 283 10.33 6.55 38.13
C GLU A 283 9.25 7.06 37.16
N GLN A 284 8.09 6.38 37.13
CA GLN A 284 6.85 6.99 36.65
C GLN A 284 5.58 6.29 37.16
N ASP A 285 4.72 7.13 37.74
CA ASP A 285 3.32 6.99 38.17
C ASP A 285 2.87 5.67 38.81
N VAL A 286 2.78 5.71 40.14
CA VAL A 286 2.10 4.74 40.99
C VAL A 286 0.61 4.70 40.62
N VAL A 287 0.21 3.73 39.80
CA VAL A 287 -1.19 3.39 39.60
C VAL A 287 -1.65 2.61 40.84
N PHE A 288 -2.37 3.29 41.74
CA PHE A 288 -3.06 2.65 42.86
C PHE A 288 -4.01 1.57 42.31
N THR A 289 -3.70 0.31 42.58
CA THR A 289 -4.55 -0.84 42.26
C THR A 289 -5.06 -1.40 43.58
N ASP A 290 -6.37 -1.57 43.69
CA ASP A 290 -7.04 -2.04 44.89
C ASP A 290 -6.68 -3.52 45.15
N MET A 291 -6.25 -3.82 46.37
CA MET A 291 -5.63 -5.11 46.74
C MET A 291 -6.63 -6.28 46.69
N GLU A 292 -7.93 -5.95 46.75
CA GLU A 292 -9.03 -6.92 46.80
C GLU A 292 -9.36 -7.51 45.41
N GLU A 293 -8.96 -6.85 44.31
CA GLU A 293 -9.18 -7.32 42.92
C GLU A 293 -8.07 -8.30 42.46
N LEU A 294 -6.91 -8.30 43.14
CA LEU A 294 -5.76 -9.16 42.83
C LEU A 294 -5.98 -10.63 43.22
N LEU A 295 -6.92 -10.91 44.11
CA LEU A 295 -7.25 -12.27 44.57
C LEU A 295 -8.37 -12.93 43.75
N GLY A 296 -8.96 -12.22 42.77
CA GLY A 296 -10.08 -12.71 41.96
C GLY A 296 -9.70 -13.16 40.54
N THR A 297 -8.50 -12.86 40.05
CA THR A 297 -8.07 -13.25 38.70
C THR A 297 -7.53 -14.67 38.70
N THR A 298 -8.28 -15.56 38.06
CA THR A 298 -7.89 -16.94 37.73
C THR A 298 -6.40 -17.05 37.40
N GLU A 299 -5.69 -17.94 38.12
CA GLU A 299 -4.34 -18.40 37.82
C GLU A 299 -4.30 -19.02 36.41
N GLY A 300 -4.25 -18.19 35.38
CA GLY A 300 -3.98 -18.59 34.02
C GLY A 300 -2.47 -18.72 33.86
N GLN A 301 -1.94 -19.93 34.03
CA GLN A 301 -0.57 -20.28 33.63
C GLN A 301 -0.45 -20.12 32.11
N PHE A 302 -0.15 -18.92 31.64
CA PHE A 302 0.34 -18.69 30.28
C PHE A 302 1.68 -18.00 30.34
N SER A 303 2.48 -18.21 29.30
CA SER A 303 3.79 -17.60 29.18
C SER A 303 3.91 -16.87 27.86
N LEU A 304 4.37 -15.62 27.93
CA LEU A 304 4.67 -14.81 26.77
C LEU A 304 6.07 -15.13 26.25
N PRO A 305 6.29 -15.00 24.93
CA PRO A 305 7.62 -15.17 24.35
C PRO A 305 8.57 -14.04 24.79
N PRO A 306 9.89 -14.16 24.50
CA PRO A 306 10.86 -13.11 24.78
C PRO A 306 10.43 -11.73 24.27
N HIS A 307 10.74 -10.69 25.04
CA HIS A 307 10.31 -9.32 24.78
C HIS A 307 11.42 -8.46 24.20
N PHE A 308 11.07 -7.67 23.18
CA PHE A 308 11.92 -6.57 22.72
C PHE A 308 11.16 -5.24 22.77
N ARG A 309 11.86 -4.20 23.19
CA ARG A 309 11.34 -2.83 23.14
C ARG A 309 11.48 -2.25 21.74
N CYS A 310 10.44 -1.56 21.29
CA CYS A 310 10.42 -0.87 20.00
C CYS A 310 11.52 0.19 19.95
N ALA A 311 12.53 -0.03 19.12
CA ALA A 311 13.65 0.90 18.96
C ALA A 311 13.19 2.31 18.60
N SER A 312 12.19 2.45 17.73
CA SER A 312 11.64 3.74 17.35
C SER A 312 10.99 4.44 18.55
N HIS A 313 10.28 3.72 19.43
CA HIS A 313 9.70 4.34 20.63
C HIS A 313 10.81 4.74 21.60
N THR A 314 11.82 3.89 21.78
CA THR A 314 12.99 4.20 22.62
C THR A 314 13.74 5.44 22.12
N LEU A 315 13.93 5.60 20.81
CA LEU A 315 14.51 6.84 20.25
C LEU A 315 13.60 8.06 20.48
N ASN A 316 12.28 7.91 20.41
CA ASN A 316 11.35 9.00 20.71
C ASN A 316 11.42 9.43 22.19
N LEU A 317 11.57 8.47 23.11
CA LEU A 317 11.78 8.78 24.53
C LEU A 317 13.06 9.59 24.75
N ILE A 318 14.12 9.36 23.96
CA ILE A 318 15.34 10.19 24.01
C ILE A 318 15.03 11.63 23.59
N SER A 319 14.24 11.83 22.53
CA SER A 319 13.88 13.19 22.10
C SER A 319 12.94 13.92 23.06
N CYS A 320 12.10 13.21 23.80
CA CYS A 320 11.16 13.84 24.73
C CYS A 320 11.76 13.97 26.12
N ASN A 321 12.09 12.84 26.76
CA ASN A 321 12.42 12.80 28.18
C ASN A 321 13.83 13.32 28.45
N ASP A 322 14.82 12.88 27.65
CA ASP A 322 16.22 13.25 27.92
C ASP A 322 16.50 14.72 27.54
N ILE A 323 15.82 15.24 26.51
CA ILE A 323 15.86 16.68 26.17
C ILE A 323 15.15 17.50 27.25
N ASP A 324 13.99 17.07 27.74
CA ASP A 324 13.29 17.78 28.81
C ASP A 324 14.08 17.76 30.13
N LYS A 325 14.76 16.65 30.44
CA LYS A 325 15.72 16.55 31.56
C LYS A 325 16.86 17.57 31.37
N TRP A 326 17.49 17.61 30.19
CA TRP A 326 18.57 18.57 29.90
C TRP A 326 18.10 20.03 29.98
N LEU A 327 16.94 20.35 29.38
CA LEU A 327 16.35 21.69 29.46
C LEU A 327 16.07 22.06 30.91
N SER A 328 15.58 21.12 31.72
CA SER A 328 15.29 21.38 33.14
C SER A 328 16.54 21.71 33.96
N SER A 329 17.70 21.16 33.58
CA SER A 329 19.00 21.51 34.17
C SER A 329 19.61 22.81 33.60
N ASN A 330 19.10 23.33 32.49
CA ASN A 330 19.60 24.53 31.79
C ASN A 330 18.51 25.59 31.68
N SER A 331 18.28 26.35 32.77
CA SER A 331 17.15 27.26 32.91
C SER A 331 17.06 28.36 31.83
N ASP A 332 18.19 28.92 31.41
CA ASP A 332 18.26 29.94 30.35
C ASP A 332 17.89 29.35 28.98
N SER A 333 18.48 28.20 28.61
CA SER A 333 18.11 27.44 27.40
C SER A 333 16.64 27.04 27.40
N LYS A 334 16.08 26.65 28.56
CA LYS A 334 14.66 26.32 28.72
C LYS A 334 13.74 27.53 28.51
N CYS A 335 14.15 28.70 28.99
CA CYS A 335 13.41 29.94 28.76
C CYS A 335 13.35 30.29 27.27
N VAL A 336 14.51 30.26 26.58
CA VAL A 336 14.60 30.51 25.14
C VAL A 336 13.79 29.47 24.35
N TYR A 337 13.92 28.18 24.69
CA TYR A 337 13.16 27.09 24.07
C TYR A 337 11.65 27.33 24.18
N ARG A 338 11.13 27.61 25.38
CA ARG A 338 9.70 27.83 25.62
C ARG A 338 9.18 29.05 24.86
N SER A 339 9.94 30.15 24.87
CA SER A 339 9.55 31.36 24.14
C SER A 339 9.52 31.13 22.63
N ALA A 340 10.58 30.50 22.08
CA ALA A 340 10.69 30.22 20.65
C ALA A 340 9.58 29.26 20.16
N THR A 341 9.35 28.17 20.90
CA THR A 341 8.32 27.17 20.55
C THR A 341 6.91 27.72 20.68
N ALA A 342 6.63 28.59 21.66
CA ALA A 342 5.34 29.28 21.77
C ALA A 342 5.06 30.19 20.55
N LYS A 343 6.07 30.91 20.05
CA LYS A 343 5.95 31.73 18.83
C LYS A 343 5.73 30.88 17.59
N CYS A 344 6.44 29.74 17.48
CA CYS A 344 6.20 28.77 16.40
C CYS A 344 4.78 28.18 16.47
N ALA A 345 4.29 27.87 17.67
CA ALA A 345 2.92 27.40 17.89
C ALA A 345 1.88 28.44 17.43
N ALA A 346 2.08 29.72 17.77
CA ALA A 346 1.21 30.79 17.29
C ALA A 346 1.15 30.86 15.75
N LEU A 347 2.30 30.70 15.07
CA LEU A 347 2.36 30.63 13.61
C LEU A 347 1.59 29.42 13.06
N TRP A 348 1.83 28.22 13.59
CA TRP A 348 1.12 27.01 13.15
C TRP A 348 -0.39 27.10 13.36
N THR A 349 -0.84 27.60 14.50
CA THR A 349 -2.26 27.79 14.79
C THR A 349 -2.88 28.80 13.84
N LYS A 350 -2.24 29.96 13.62
CA LYS A 350 -2.81 31.00 12.75
C LYS A 350 -2.87 30.56 11.29
N ALA A 351 -1.82 29.91 10.80
CA ALA A 351 -1.77 29.37 9.45
C ALA A 351 -2.72 28.19 9.23
N SER A 352 -3.00 27.37 10.25
CA SER A 352 -3.93 26.23 10.12
C SER A 352 -5.41 26.62 10.26
N CYS A 353 -5.70 27.71 10.96
CA CYS A 353 -7.08 28.17 11.19
C CYS A 353 -7.59 29.21 10.19
N SER A 354 -6.74 29.78 9.32
CA SER A 354 -7.12 30.82 8.35
C SER A 354 -6.52 30.55 6.97
N THR A 355 -7.39 30.48 5.96
CA THR A 355 -6.98 30.33 4.55
C THR A 355 -6.16 31.53 4.08
N VAL A 356 -6.54 32.75 4.48
CA VAL A 356 -5.80 33.98 4.19
C VAL A 356 -4.40 33.94 4.83
N ALA A 357 -4.28 33.46 6.07
CA ALA A 357 -2.98 33.32 6.72
C ALA A 357 -2.12 32.26 6.02
N ALA A 358 -2.72 31.15 5.58
CA ALA A 358 -2.03 30.12 4.82
C ALA A 358 -1.54 30.62 3.45
N GLU A 359 -2.32 31.46 2.77
CA GLU A 359 -1.93 32.11 1.51
C GLU A 359 -0.75 33.07 1.71
N ILE A 360 -0.77 33.89 2.78
CA ILE A 360 0.35 34.78 3.13
C ILE A 360 1.64 33.97 3.41
N VAL A 361 1.51 32.84 4.11
CA VAL A 361 2.64 31.92 4.33
C VAL A 361 3.20 31.42 2.99
N ASP A 362 2.33 30.99 2.07
CA ASP A 362 2.76 30.47 0.77
C ASP A 362 3.41 31.57 -0.10
N GLU A 363 2.88 32.79 -0.05
CA GLU A 363 3.42 33.97 -0.75
C GLU A 363 4.84 34.32 -0.26
N ILE A 364 5.06 34.35 1.05
CA ILE A 364 6.34 34.81 1.64
C ILE A 364 7.37 33.68 1.69
N CYS A 365 6.98 32.49 2.15
CA CYS A 365 7.90 31.38 2.38
C CYS A 365 8.03 30.43 1.17
N GLY A 366 7.14 30.55 0.17
CA GLY A 366 7.06 29.64 -0.98
C GLY A 366 6.73 28.18 -0.60
N LYS A 367 6.37 27.95 0.67
CA LYS A 367 6.14 26.63 1.26
C LYS A 367 5.12 26.76 2.39
N LYS A 368 4.15 25.84 2.40
CA LYS A 368 3.23 25.68 3.53
C LYS A 368 3.98 25.27 4.81
N LEU A 369 3.52 25.79 5.94
CA LEU A 369 3.97 25.33 7.26
C LEU A 369 3.50 23.90 7.52
N ILE A 370 4.29 23.16 8.29
CA ILE A 370 3.92 21.84 8.82
C ILE A 370 3.43 22.05 10.25
N VAL A 371 2.23 21.55 10.55
CA VAL A 371 1.71 21.55 11.92
C VAL A 371 2.18 20.25 12.60
N PRO A 372 2.78 20.31 13.80
CA PRO A 372 3.19 19.12 14.54
C PRO A 372 2.00 18.20 14.84
N THR A 373 2.24 16.89 14.85
CA THR A 373 1.21 15.87 15.17
C THR A 373 1.75 14.87 16.18
N SER A 374 1.04 14.63 17.28
CA SER A 374 1.47 13.68 18.32
C SER A 374 1.65 12.25 17.82
N THR A 375 0.97 11.87 16.74
CA THR A 375 1.01 10.52 16.15
C THR A 375 2.28 10.24 15.35
N ARG A 376 3.13 11.24 15.09
CA ARG A 376 4.38 11.07 14.33
C ARG A 376 5.55 11.70 15.08
N TRP A 377 6.43 10.85 15.60
CA TRP A 377 7.49 11.19 16.54
C TRP A 377 8.50 12.24 16.04
N ASN A 378 8.79 12.31 14.75
CA ASN A 378 9.64 13.37 14.18
C ASN A 378 8.90 14.63 13.72
N SER A 379 7.57 14.69 13.82
CA SER A 379 6.77 15.80 13.26
C SER A 379 7.06 17.16 13.90
N PHE A 380 7.41 17.18 15.19
CA PHE A 380 7.75 18.42 15.89
C PHE A 380 9.06 19.01 15.36
N HIS A 381 10.08 18.17 15.15
CA HIS A 381 11.33 18.58 14.50
C HIS A 381 11.10 19.03 13.06
N ASP A 382 10.33 18.27 12.27
CA ASP A 382 10.01 18.63 10.88
C ASP A 382 9.33 20.00 10.80
N ALA A 383 8.41 20.29 11.73
CA ALA A 383 7.68 21.56 11.82
C ALA A 383 8.59 22.72 12.20
N LEU A 384 9.49 22.53 13.18
CA LEU A 384 10.48 23.52 13.56
C LEU A 384 11.49 23.77 12.45
N SER A 385 12.00 22.70 11.83
CA SER A 385 12.93 22.78 10.69
C SER A 385 12.29 23.56 9.55
N ARG A 386 11.00 23.33 9.25
CA ARG A 386 10.26 24.08 8.23
C ARG A 386 10.20 25.58 8.51
N ILE A 387 10.12 26.00 9.76
CA ILE A 387 10.16 27.41 10.14
C ILE A 387 11.60 27.94 10.00
N SER A 388 12.58 27.25 10.60
CA SER A 388 13.99 27.70 10.64
C SER A 388 14.71 27.66 9.29
N ASP A 389 14.15 26.96 8.30
CA ASP A 389 14.63 26.96 6.92
C ASP A 389 14.39 28.31 6.21
N ASN A 390 13.45 29.12 6.69
CA ASN A 390 13.20 30.46 6.14
C ASN A 390 14.24 31.45 6.67
N SER A 391 14.52 32.49 5.90
CA SER A 391 15.41 33.56 6.38
C SER A 391 14.77 34.32 7.56
N VAL A 392 15.61 34.91 8.42
CA VAL A 392 15.12 35.76 9.54
C VAL A 392 14.26 36.91 9.00
N ILE A 393 14.62 37.43 7.82
CA ILE A 393 13.90 38.53 7.17
C ILE A 393 12.49 38.08 6.78
N ASP A 394 12.37 36.92 6.14
CA ASP A 394 11.08 36.37 5.72
C ASP A 394 10.21 36.02 6.92
N LEU A 395 10.80 35.45 7.98
CA LEU A 395 10.07 35.17 9.23
C LEU A 395 9.57 36.45 9.91
N ASN A 396 10.38 37.50 9.94
CA ASN A 396 9.96 38.80 10.50
C ASN A 396 8.85 39.43 9.66
N ARG A 397 8.98 39.39 8.33
CA ARG A 397 7.93 39.88 7.41
C ARG A 397 6.64 39.10 7.57
N LEU A 398 6.73 37.76 7.68
CA LEU A 398 5.59 36.88 7.91
C LEU A 398 4.90 37.21 9.23
N CYS A 399 5.67 37.31 10.32
CA CYS A 399 5.16 37.62 11.65
C CYS A 399 4.47 39.00 11.67
N ALA A 400 5.04 40.01 11.02
CA ALA A 400 4.43 41.33 10.88
C ALA A 400 3.10 41.28 10.10
N ARG A 401 3.07 40.58 8.96
CA ARG A 401 1.87 40.41 8.13
C ARG A 401 0.76 39.62 8.81
N LEU A 402 1.14 38.68 9.67
CA LEU A 402 0.24 37.84 10.42
C LEU A 402 -0.06 38.38 11.81
N ASP A 403 0.42 39.57 12.20
CA ASP A 403 0.23 40.12 13.55
C ASP A 403 0.58 39.09 14.65
N ILE A 404 1.80 38.52 14.56
CA ILE A 404 2.39 37.60 15.52
C ILE A 404 3.73 38.19 15.97
N ARG A 405 4.09 38.01 17.24
CA ARG A 405 5.40 38.42 17.73
C ARG A 405 6.50 37.57 17.10
N ALA A 406 7.41 38.23 16.37
CA ALA A 406 8.53 37.56 15.72
C ALA A 406 9.51 36.92 16.72
N PRO A 407 10.14 35.80 16.36
CA PRO A 407 11.29 35.27 17.10
C PRO A 407 12.42 36.30 17.17
N THR A 408 13.08 36.40 18.32
CA THR A 408 14.31 37.18 18.44
C THR A 408 15.45 36.48 17.69
N GLU A 409 16.53 37.19 17.41
CA GLU A 409 17.73 36.59 16.78
C GLU A 409 18.26 35.41 17.63
N ARG A 410 18.29 35.59 18.96
CA ARG A 410 18.66 34.54 19.91
C ARG A 410 17.78 33.30 19.79
N GLU A 411 16.46 33.47 19.75
CA GLU A 411 15.50 32.37 19.62
C GLU A 411 15.63 31.67 18.26
N TYR A 412 15.83 32.42 17.17
CA TYR A 412 16.00 31.86 15.84
C TYR A 412 17.29 31.03 15.73
N LEU A 413 18.42 31.55 16.25
CA LEU A 413 19.69 30.80 16.29
C LEU A 413 19.54 29.53 17.13
N PHE A 414 18.87 29.63 18.28
CA PHE A 414 18.58 28.48 19.14
C PHE A 414 17.74 27.42 18.41
N LEU A 415 16.70 27.81 17.64
CA LEU A 415 15.90 26.87 16.85
C LEU A 415 16.74 26.16 15.78
N LYS A 416 17.65 26.88 15.11
CA LYS A 416 18.57 26.28 14.13
C LYS A 416 19.51 25.26 14.77
N GLU A 417 20.09 25.63 15.91
CA GLU A 417 20.95 24.73 16.68
C GLU A 417 20.18 23.48 17.13
N TYR A 418 19.00 23.66 17.74
CA TYR A 418 18.12 22.57 18.15
C TYR A 418 17.80 21.61 17.00
N CYS A 419 17.42 22.14 15.84
CA CYS A 419 17.14 21.35 14.64
C CYS A 419 18.38 20.60 14.13
N SER A 420 19.56 21.22 14.16
CA SER A 420 20.83 20.61 13.76
C SER A 420 21.21 19.46 14.69
N VAL A 421 21.14 19.72 16.00
CA VAL A 421 21.44 18.78 17.08
C VAL A 421 20.52 17.55 16.99
N LEU A 422 19.22 17.73 16.76
CA LEU A 422 18.28 16.62 16.65
C LEU A 422 18.24 15.91 15.30
N LYS A 423 18.82 16.49 14.25
CA LYS A 423 18.72 15.94 12.90
C LYS A 423 19.20 14.48 12.79
N PRO A 424 20.33 14.06 13.39
CA PRO A 424 20.74 12.66 13.33
C PRO A 424 19.70 11.70 13.92
N LEU A 425 19.07 12.09 15.04
CA LEU A 425 18.06 11.30 15.73
C LEU A 425 16.79 11.15 14.88
N THR A 426 16.32 12.24 14.25
CA THR A 426 15.12 12.19 13.41
C THR A 426 15.32 11.40 12.12
N VAL A 427 16.54 11.43 11.55
CA VAL A 427 16.91 10.57 10.41
C VAL A 427 16.93 9.10 10.83
N ALA A 428 17.48 8.78 12.01
CA ALA A 428 17.47 7.40 12.53
C ALA A 428 16.03 6.91 12.76
N LEU A 429 15.16 7.75 13.33
CA LEU A 429 13.73 7.46 13.47
C LEU A 429 13.06 7.18 12.13
N ASP A 430 13.26 8.02 11.10
CA ASP A 430 12.68 7.78 9.77
C ASP A 430 13.16 6.46 9.14
N ILE A 431 14.42 6.06 9.37
CA ILE A 431 14.96 4.79 8.89
C ILE A 431 14.26 3.61 9.58
N LEU A 432 14.18 3.63 10.92
CA LEU A 432 13.63 2.53 11.71
C LEU A 432 12.10 2.45 11.68
N GLN A 433 11.43 3.56 11.38
CA GLN A 433 9.97 3.62 11.16
C GLN A 433 9.57 3.34 9.70
N GLY A 434 10.54 3.16 8.79
CA GLY A 434 10.25 2.96 7.37
C GLY A 434 9.55 1.62 7.10
N GLU A 435 8.33 1.68 6.56
CA GLU A 435 7.53 0.50 6.20
C GLU A 435 8.13 -0.28 5.01
N ASP A 436 8.79 0.41 4.08
CA ASP A 436 9.38 -0.19 2.87
C ASP A 436 10.86 -0.59 3.12
N ASN A 437 11.12 -1.90 3.23
CA ASN A 437 12.45 -2.54 3.13
C ASN A 437 13.53 -2.14 4.16
N ASN A 438 13.23 -1.35 5.19
CA ASN A 438 14.22 -0.92 6.20
C ASN A 438 13.81 -1.26 7.66
N SER A 439 12.65 -1.87 7.89
CA SER A 439 12.15 -2.26 9.22
C SER A 439 12.72 -3.59 9.77
N TYR A 440 13.71 -4.17 9.10
CA TYR A 440 14.33 -5.43 9.54
C TYR A 440 15.26 -5.21 10.73
N TYR A 441 15.31 -6.18 11.64
CA TYR A 441 16.15 -6.10 12.84
C TYR A 441 17.63 -5.80 12.55
N GLY A 442 18.17 -6.32 11.44
CA GLY A 442 19.55 -6.05 11.03
C GLY A 442 19.88 -4.61 10.62
N PHE A 443 18.88 -3.73 10.48
CA PHE A 443 19.11 -2.29 10.30
C PHE A 443 19.42 -1.57 11.62
N LEU A 444 19.05 -2.17 12.76
CA LEU A 444 19.09 -1.48 14.05
C LEU A 444 20.51 -1.09 14.44
N LEU A 445 21.43 -2.04 14.55
CA LEU A 445 22.82 -1.75 14.95
C LEU A 445 23.56 -0.84 13.98
N PRO A 446 23.53 -1.02 12.64
CA PRO A 446 24.15 -0.08 11.71
C PRO A 446 23.60 1.35 11.85
N THR A 447 22.31 1.48 12.12
CA THR A 447 21.66 2.78 12.33
C THR A 447 22.10 3.41 13.65
N LEU A 448 22.15 2.64 14.74
CA LEU A 448 22.62 3.11 16.05
C LEU A 448 24.11 3.49 16.02
N GLU A 449 24.98 2.71 15.39
CA GLU A 449 26.41 3.03 15.27
C GLU A 449 26.61 4.35 14.51
N THR A 450 25.87 4.53 13.40
CA THR A 450 25.90 5.78 12.64
C THR A 450 25.33 6.95 13.44
N LEU A 451 24.22 6.75 14.15
CA LEU A 451 23.59 7.76 15.00
C LEU A 451 24.55 8.23 16.10
N MET A 452 25.19 7.29 16.81
CA MET A 452 26.18 7.59 17.86
C MET A 452 27.36 8.37 17.28
N SER A 453 27.92 7.92 16.15
CA SER A 453 29.05 8.59 15.47
C SER A 453 28.70 10.02 15.06
N ARG A 454 27.50 10.24 14.50
CA ARG A 454 27.02 11.56 14.07
C ARG A 454 26.71 12.47 15.24
N THR A 455 26.18 11.91 16.34
CA THR A 455 25.86 12.68 17.55
C THR A 455 27.13 13.10 18.28
N LEU A 456 28.15 12.25 18.29
CA LEU A 456 29.49 12.53 18.83
C LEU A 456 30.20 13.70 18.13
N ALA A 457 30.00 13.83 16.81
CA ALA A 457 30.63 14.88 16.02
C ALA A 457 30.01 16.28 16.24
N LEU A 458 28.91 16.39 16.99
CA LEU A 458 28.27 17.65 17.34
C LEU A 458 28.93 18.23 18.60
N SER A 459 29.25 19.53 18.59
CA SER A 459 29.65 20.27 19.80
C SER A 459 28.51 20.24 20.83
N ASP A 460 28.85 20.05 22.10
CA ASP A 460 27.97 19.72 23.26
C ASP A 460 27.48 18.25 23.41
N GLY A 461 28.12 17.30 22.73
CA GLY A 461 27.68 15.90 22.60
C GLY A 461 27.83 14.93 23.78
N LEU A 462 28.23 15.33 25.00
CA LEU A 462 28.45 14.34 26.08
C LEU A 462 27.16 13.85 26.77
N SER A 463 26.07 14.64 26.80
CA SER A 463 24.82 14.22 27.46
C SER A 463 23.98 13.26 26.60
N ARG A 464 23.92 13.51 25.28
CA ARG A 464 23.02 12.80 24.37
C ARG A 464 23.52 11.42 23.94
N MET A 465 24.83 11.25 23.85
CA MET A 465 25.41 9.93 23.55
C MET A 465 25.20 8.95 24.71
N THR A 466 25.32 9.43 25.96
CA THR A 466 25.10 8.59 27.15
C THR A 466 23.67 8.06 27.15
N ALA A 467 22.67 8.89 26.87
CA ALA A 467 21.28 8.45 26.78
C ALA A 467 21.05 7.36 25.71
N ILE A 468 21.66 7.49 24.52
CA ILE A 468 21.55 6.45 23.47
C ILE A 468 22.21 5.16 23.93
N LYS A 469 23.43 5.22 24.49
CA LYS A 469 24.14 4.04 24.96
C LYS A 469 23.40 3.33 26.09
N THR A 470 22.91 4.07 27.09
CA THR A 470 22.17 3.52 28.23
C THR A 470 20.88 2.85 27.76
N ARG A 471 20.05 3.54 26.97
CA ARG A 471 18.74 2.99 26.54
C ARG A 471 18.85 1.83 25.55
N PHE A 472 19.95 1.72 24.82
CA PHE A 472 20.19 0.64 23.86
C PHE A 472 21.27 -0.35 24.30
N ALA A 473 21.77 -0.30 25.53
CA ALA A 473 22.81 -1.20 26.01
C ALA A 473 22.48 -2.69 25.74
N PRO A 474 21.25 -3.19 26.01
CA PRO A 474 20.90 -4.58 25.73
C PRO A 474 21.00 -4.94 24.24
N VAL A 475 20.69 -3.98 23.36
CA VAL A 475 20.75 -4.18 21.90
C VAL A 475 22.20 -4.12 21.40
N LEU A 476 22.99 -3.19 21.91
CA LEU A 476 24.39 -2.99 21.52
C LEU A 476 25.27 -4.20 21.87
N GLU A 477 24.90 -4.95 22.92
CA GLU A 477 25.59 -6.15 23.37
C GLU A 477 24.96 -7.45 22.82
N SER A 478 23.82 -7.38 22.13
CA SER A 478 23.12 -8.56 21.61
C SER A 478 23.85 -9.23 20.45
N LYS A 479 24.12 -10.53 20.64
CA LYS A 479 24.64 -11.43 19.60
C LYS A 479 23.68 -11.53 18.42
N GLU A 480 22.38 -11.62 18.68
CA GLU A 480 21.32 -11.74 17.69
C GLU A 480 21.22 -10.48 16.82
N ALA A 481 21.29 -9.30 17.45
CA ALA A 481 21.29 -8.02 16.74
C ALA A 481 22.52 -7.91 15.81
N LEU A 482 23.69 -8.34 16.30
CA LEU A 482 24.92 -8.36 15.53
C LEU A 482 24.81 -9.30 14.32
N LEU A 483 24.37 -10.55 14.53
CA LEU A 483 24.18 -11.53 13.45
C LEU A 483 23.14 -11.05 12.43
N ALA A 484 22.04 -10.44 12.88
CA ALA A 484 21.03 -9.89 11.98
C ALA A 484 21.60 -8.79 11.08
N ALA A 485 22.46 -7.92 11.61
CA ALA A 485 23.12 -6.87 10.82
C ALA A 485 24.17 -7.43 9.84
N LEU A 486 24.94 -8.43 10.27
CA LEU A 486 26.00 -9.05 9.46
C LEU A 486 25.46 -9.87 8.28
N THR A 487 24.29 -10.50 8.45
CA THR A 487 23.67 -11.34 7.42
C THR A 487 22.95 -10.53 6.33
N LEU A 488 22.69 -9.24 6.56
CA LEU A 488 22.14 -8.35 5.54
C LEU A 488 23.21 -7.97 4.49
N PRO A 489 23.01 -8.31 3.19
CA PRO A 489 24.00 -8.04 2.14
C PRO A 489 24.36 -6.56 1.98
N LYS A 490 23.44 -5.66 2.34
CA LYS A 490 23.62 -4.21 2.30
C LYS A 490 24.72 -3.72 3.24
N PHE A 491 24.84 -4.32 4.42
CA PHE A 491 25.74 -3.87 5.48
C PHE A 491 26.97 -4.75 5.61
N LYS A 492 26.78 -6.07 5.74
CA LYS A 492 27.86 -7.01 6.10
C LYS A 492 28.62 -6.45 7.31
N VAL A 493 29.94 -6.29 7.21
CA VAL A 493 30.79 -5.69 8.26
C VAL A 493 31.14 -4.21 8.02
N ARG A 494 30.62 -3.57 6.96
CA ARG A 494 31.08 -2.23 6.52
C ARG A 494 30.76 -1.11 7.51
N TRP A 495 29.76 -1.31 8.36
CA TRP A 495 29.30 -0.35 9.35
C TRP A 495 30.11 -0.39 10.66
N ILE A 496 30.94 -1.42 10.86
CA ILE A 496 31.79 -1.57 12.04
C ILE A 496 33.14 -0.88 11.77
N GLY A 497 33.47 0.17 12.53
CA GLY A 497 34.69 0.96 12.31
C GLY A 497 35.98 0.21 12.61
N ALA A 498 36.08 -0.39 13.80
CA ALA A 498 37.32 -1.03 14.27
C ALA A 498 37.61 -2.34 13.51
N ALA A 499 38.85 -2.52 13.03
CA ALA A 499 39.27 -3.71 12.29
C ALA A 499 39.16 -4.99 13.14
N GLU A 500 39.57 -4.93 14.41
CA GLU A 500 39.48 -6.06 15.35
C GLU A 500 38.02 -6.48 15.59
N ARG A 501 37.12 -5.51 15.81
CA ARG A 501 35.67 -5.78 15.93
C ARG A 501 35.11 -6.42 14.65
N ARG A 502 35.61 -6.02 13.47
CA ARG A 502 35.19 -6.63 12.19
C ARG A 502 35.62 -8.09 12.09
N GLU A 503 36.85 -8.43 12.46
CA GLU A 503 37.31 -9.83 12.44
C GLU A 503 36.57 -10.68 13.47
N ALA A 504 36.36 -10.16 14.70
CA ALA A 504 35.58 -10.84 15.73
C ALA A 504 34.14 -11.11 15.28
N ALA A 505 33.49 -10.12 14.66
CA ALA A 505 32.15 -10.26 14.10
C ALA A 505 32.08 -11.32 12.97
N ARG A 506 33.11 -11.41 12.11
CA ARG A 506 33.19 -12.46 11.08
C ARG A 506 33.40 -13.83 11.69
N ALA A 507 34.29 -13.95 12.67
CA ALA A 507 34.55 -15.20 13.37
C ALA A 507 33.27 -15.73 14.04
N LEU A 508 32.52 -14.84 14.69
CA LEU A 508 31.22 -15.14 15.29
C LEU A 508 30.22 -15.66 14.24
N LEU A 509 30.09 -14.98 13.09
CA LEU A 509 29.20 -15.41 12.02
C LEU A 509 29.58 -16.79 11.46
N ILE A 510 30.87 -17.08 11.31
CA ILE A 510 31.37 -18.38 10.85
C ILE A 510 31.09 -19.46 11.89
N ALA A 511 31.29 -19.16 13.18
CA ALA A 511 30.98 -20.07 14.27
C ALA A 511 29.48 -20.41 14.29
N GLU A 512 28.60 -19.41 14.18
CA GLU A 512 27.15 -19.64 14.14
C GLU A 512 26.72 -20.43 12.92
N ARG A 513 27.33 -20.18 11.75
CA ARG A 513 27.04 -20.98 10.56
C ARG A 513 27.37 -22.47 10.76
N ARG A 514 28.38 -22.79 11.57
CA ARG A 514 28.77 -24.17 11.86
C ARG A 514 27.82 -24.88 12.83
N THR A 515 27.05 -24.14 13.61
CA THR A 515 26.06 -24.72 14.54
C THR A 515 24.73 -25.06 13.85
N LEU A 516 24.47 -24.45 12.69
CA LEU A 516 23.26 -24.75 11.90
C LEU A 516 23.37 -26.13 11.23
N PRO A 517 22.27 -26.91 11.19
CA PRO A 517 22.22 -28.16 10.42
C PRO A 517 22.59 -27.89 8.96
N GLN A 518 23.46 -28.72 8.38
CA GLN A 518 23.66 -28.69 6.93
C GLN A 518 22.37 -29.19 6.28
N GLU A 519 21.70 -28.33 5.50
CA GLU A 519 20.60 -28.81 4.66
C GLU A 519 21.15 -29.87 3.69
N PRO A 520 20.48 -31.04 3.55
CA PRO A 520 20.80 -31.96 2.47
C PRO A 520 20.68 -31.21 1.15
N ALA A 521 21.57 -31.49 0.20
CA ALA A 521 21.59 -30.84 -1.10
C ALA A 521 20.34 -31.18 -1.91
N GLU A 522 19.21 -30.53 -1.61
CA GLU A 522 17.98 -30.69 -2.37
C GLU A 522 18.05 -29.90 -3.67
N ASN A 523 17.62 -30.58 -4.74
CA ASN A 523 17.57 -30.08 -6.11
C ASN A 523 16.84 -28.73 -6.17
N LYS A 524 17.60 -27.67 -6.51
CA LYS A 524 17.11 -26.33 -6.83
C LYS A 524 16.20 -26.35 -8.07
N LYS A 525 14.98 -26.84 -7.95
CA LYS A 525 13.91 -26.70 -8.96
C LYS A 525 12.53 -26.49 -8.38
N GLU A 526 12.41 -25.89 -7.19
CA GLU A 526 11.16 -25.22 -6.80
C GLU A 526 11.51 -23.89 -6.16
N LYS A 527 11.72 -22.87 -7.01
CA LYS A 527 11.57 -21.49 -6.57
C LYS A 527 10.08 -21.27 -6.35
N LEU A 528 9.59 -21.57 -5.15
CA LEU A 528 8.43 -20.86 -4.64
C LEU A 528 8.80 -19.37 -4.74
N PRO A 529 8.04 -18.53 -5.46
CA PRO A 529 8.37 -17.12 -5.53
C PRO A 529 8.12 -16.55 -4.13
N LEU A 530 9.17 -16.49 -3.32
CA LEU A 530 9.22 -15.77 -2.05
C LEU A 530 8.74 -14.32 -2.21
N THR A 531 8.79 -13.78 -3.43
CA THR A 531 8.19 -12.48 -3.78
C THR A 531 6.67 -12.46 -3.64
N ALA A 532 5.93 -13.53 -3.97
CA ALA A 532 4.47 -13.52 -3.94
C ALA A 532 3.87 -13.69 -2.53
N ALA A 533 4.55 -14.42 -1.65
CA ALA A 533 4.15 -14.56 -0.24
C ALA A 533 4.55 -13.34 0.60
N LEU A 534 5.74 -12.77 0.37
CA LEU A 534 6.14 -11.51 0.99
C LEU A 534 5.26 -10.34 0.51
N LEU A 535 4.96 -10.20 -0.79
CA LEU A 535 4.08 -9.14 -1.29
C LEU A 535 2.66 -9.17 -0.68
N ARG A 536 2.18 -10.33 -0.19
CA ARG A 536 0.89 -10.42 0.51
C ARG A 536 0.98 -10.06 2.00
N LEU A 537 2.12 -10.31 2.66
CA LEU A 537 2.34 -9.89 4.05
C LEU A 537 2.79 -8.42 4.18
N THR A 538 3.49 -7.87 3.18
CA THR A 538 3.93 -6.46 3.19
C THR A 538 2.77 -5.47 3.07
N PHE A 539 1.58 -5.91 2.64
CA PHE A 539 0.39 -5.06 2.59
C PHE A 539 -0.28 -4.82 3.96
N PHE A 540 0.08 -5.58 5.00
CA PHE A 540 -0.64 -5.58 6.27
C PHE A 540 0.03 -4.77 7.40
N LEU A 541 1.27 -4.33 7.23
CA LEU A 541 1.87 -3.29 8.09
C LEU A 541 1.63 -1.92 7.47
N LEU A 542 0.39 -1.43 7.61
CA LEU A 542 0.01 -0.08 7.22
C LEU A 542 -0.37 0.74 8.46
N VAL A 543 0.54 1.63 8.85
CA VAL A 543 0.14 2.97 9.29
C VAL A 543 -0.01 3.78 8.00
N ARG A 544 -1.17 3.66 7.34
CA ARG A 544 -1.43 4.36 6.08
C ARG A 544 -1.28 5.88 6.28
N ARG A 545 -0.17 6.40 5.76
CA ARG A 545 0.03 7.82 5.43
C ARG A 545 -1.13 8.26 4.54
N ARG A 546 -1.89 9.29 4.95
CA ARG A 546 -2.53 10.16 3.95
C ARG A 546 -1.40 10.84 3.19
N LYS A 547 -1.05 10.33 1.99
CA LYS A 547 -0.56 11.21 0.93
C LYS A 547 -1.70 12.17 0.67
N THR A 548 -1.61 13.41 1.15
CA THR A 548 -2.39 14.51 0.60
C THR A 548 -2.03 14.58 -0.88
N GLN A 549 -2.89 14.02 -1.73
CA GLN A 549 -2.91 14.38 -3.15
C GLN A 549 -2.99 15.90 -3.19
N ARG A 550 -2.04 16.51 -3.92
CA ARG A 550 -2.22 17.86 -4.43
C ARG A 550 -3.57 17.89 -5.16
N PRO A 551 -4.48 18.82 -4.87
CA PRO A 551 -5.42 19.20 -5.90
C PRO A 551 -4.60 19.87 -7.00
N LEU A 552 -4.55 19.23 -8.17
CA LEU A 552 -4.38 19.96 -9.42
C LEU A 552 -5.71 20.68 -9.68
N ALA A 553 -5.74 21.97 -9.37
CA ALA A 553 -6.55 22.98 -10.03
C ALA A 553 -5.94 24.33 -9.65
#